data_AF-A0A7S1AY45-F1
#
_entry.id   AF-A0A7S1AY45-F1
#
_cell.length_a   1.000
_cell.length_b   1.000
_cell.length_c   1.000
_cell.angle_alpha   90.00
_cell.angle_beta   90.00
_cell.angle_gamma   90.00
#
_symmetry.space_group_name_H-M   'P 1'
#
loop_
_entity.id
_entity.type
_entity.pdbx_description
1 polymer ?
#
loop_
_entity_poly.entity_id
_entity_poly.type
_entity_poly.pdbx_seq_one_letter_code
_entity_poly.pdbx_strand_id
1 'polypeptide(L)'
;MNAAFIAWRTQRATELAVDAAKSGRSAEEVSPLFDTGEVVFNVIFAVELLARLLAYECAFFSGPDKNWNVLDMCLVIPSAFESMLTTLDMNISFIRTLRLLRMLRTLRMIRIMRFAATFRHLRLMLLAVLNCIVPLFWAIFFLVFMN
;
A
#
# COMPACT_ATOMS: atom_id res chain seq x y z
N MET A 1 -22.78 -36.24 24.09
CA MET A 1 -21.84 -36.73 23.06
C MET A 1 -21.32 -35.60 22.16
N ASN A 2 -22.16 -34.69 21.65
CA ASN A 2 -21.73 -33.59 20.77
C ASN A 2 -20.79 -32.55 21.41
N ALA A 3 -20.95 -32.24 22.70
CA ALA A 3 -20.07 -31.27 23.39
C ALA A 3 -18.63 -31.77 23.54
N ALA A 4 -18.44 -33.05 23.84
CA ALA A 4 -17.11 -33.67 23.92
C ALA A 4 -16.42 -33.69 22.55
N PHE A 5 -17.19 -33.90 21.47
CA PHE A 5 -16.69 -33.85 20.10
C PHE A 5 -16.27 -32.44 19.67
N ILE A 6 -17.05 -31.41 20.04
CA ILE A 6 -16.69 -30.01 19.78
C ILE A 6 -15.45 -29.63 20.57
N ALA A 7 -15.40 -29.95 21.87
CA ALA A 7 -14.23 -29.68 22.71
C ALA A 7 -12.96 -30.33 22.15
N TRP A 8 -13.05 -31.60 21.73
CA TRP A 8 -11.93 -32.31 21.11
C TRP A 8 -11.48 -31.67 19.79
N ARG A 9 -12.42 -31.20 18.94
CA ARG A 9 -12.06 -30.48 17.71
C ARG A 9 -11.41 -29.13 17.98
N THR A 10 -11.92 -28.37 18.95
CA THR A 10 -11.34 -27.08 19.33
C THR A 10 -9.94 -27.27 19.89
N GLN A 11 -9.74 -28.28 20.74
CA GLN A 11 -8.44 -28.55 21.35
C GLN A 11 -7.40 -28.99 20.31
N ARG A 12 -7.76 -29.87 19.37
CA ARG A 12 -6.89 -30.22 18.25
C ARG A 12 -6.58 -29.02 17.34
N ALA A 13 -7.54 -28.13 17.11
CA ALA A 13 -7.30 -26.93 16.31
C ALA A 13 -6.33 -25.96 17.02
N THR A 14 -6.42 -25.83 18.35
CA THR A 14 -5.48 -25.01 19.12
C THR A 14 -4.08 -25.61 19.16
N GLU A 15 -3.96 -26.93 19.27
CA GLU A 15 -2.66 -27.62 19.24
C GLU A 15 -1.98 -27.46 17.88
N LEU A 16 -2.71 -27.62 16.77
CA LEU A 16 -2.19 -27.37 15.42
C LEU A 16 -1.80 -25.90 15.19
N ALA A 17 -2.55 -24.94 15.75
CA ALA A 17 -2.21 -23.52 15.67
C ALA A 17 -0.95 -23.17 16.50
N VAL A 18 -0.79 -23.82 17.66
CA VAL A 18 0.40 -23.67 18.52
C VAL A 18 1.62 -24.34 17.87
N ASP A 19 1.46 -25.49 17.23
CA ASP A 19 2.55 -26.18 16.53
C ASP A 19 2.93 -25.47 15.23
N ALA A 20 1.98 -24.84 14.54
CA ALA A 20 2.26 -23.95 13.42
C ALA A 20 3.07 -22.71 13.88
N ALA A 21 2.75 -22.16 15.05
CA ALA A 21 3.52 -21.08 15.67
C ALA A 21 4.89 -21.53 16.19
N LYS A 22 5.03 -22.78 16.65
CA LYS A 22 6.29 -23.40 17.10
C LYS A 22 7.16 -23.93 15.96
N SER A 23 6.62 -24.16 14.75
CA SER A 23 7.39 -24.64 13.59
C SER A 23 8.39 -23.63 13.02
N GLY A 24 8.57 -22.47 13.68
CA GLY A 24 9.84 -21.76 13.62
C GLY A 24 10.21 -21.18 12.26
N ARG A 25 9.24 -20.97 11.35
CA ARG A 25 9.34 -19.84 10.42
C ARG A 25 9.13 -18.58 11.24
N SER A 26 10.16 -18.23 12.01
CA SER A 26 10.14 -17.10 12.91
C SER A 26 9.67 -15.90 12.11
N ALA A 27 8.72 -15.15 12.68
CA ALA A 27 8.41 -13.81 12.20
C ALA A 27 9.70 -13.00 11.97
N GLU A 28 10.78 -13.32 12.69
CA GLU A 28 12.15 -12.83 12.58
C GLU A 28 12.90 -13.12 11.26
N GLU A 29 12.55 -14.15 10.49
CA GLU A 29 13.13 -14.41 9.15
C GLU A 29 12.31 -13.73 8.03
N VAL A 30 11.01 -13.56 8.26
CA VAL A 30 10.12 -12.83 7.34
C VAL A 30 10.21 -11.31 7.57
N SER A 31 10.49 -10.88 8.80
CA SER A 31 10.70 -9.49 9.22
C SER A 31 11.74 -8.74 8.41
N PRO A 32 13.00 -9.22 8.23
CA PRO A 32 14.00 -8.48 7.47
C PRO A 32 13.60 -8.30 6.01
N LEU A 33 12.90 -9.27 5.41
CA LEU A 33 12.36 -9.17 4.06
C LEU A 33 11.22 -8.14 3.96
N PHE A 34 10.30 -8.14 4.92
CA PHE A 34 9.22 -7.15 4.99
C PHE A 34 9.73 -5.73 5.28
N ASP A 35 10.69 -5.59 6.18
CA ASP A 35 11.31 -4.31 6.55
C ASP A 35 12.12 -3.73 5.38
N THR A 36 12.91 -4.57 4.70
CA THR A 36 13.63 -4.17 3.48
C THR A 36 12.64 -3.77 2.38
N GLY A 37 11.57 -4.54 2.19
CA GLY A 37 10.51 -4.20 1.23
C GLY A 37 9.84 -2.87 1.57
N GLU A 38 9.55 -2.61 2.84
CA GLU A 38 8.97 -1.35 3.31
C GLU A 38 9.86 -0.15 3.00
N VAL A 39 11.17 -0.27 3.26
CA VAL A 39 12.16 0.77 2.93
C VAL A 39 12.24 0.99 1.41
N VAL A 40 12.36 -0.08 0.62
CA VAL A 40 12.45 0.01 -0.85
C VAL A 40 11.20 0.68 -1.43
N PHE A 41 10.00 0.27 -1.01
CA PHE A 41 8.76 0.92 -1.41
C PHE A 41 8.74 2.39 -1.00
N ASN A 42 9.17 2.72 0.23
CA ASN A 42 9.20 4.11 0.70
C ASN A 42 10.14 4.98 -0.16
N VAL A 43 11.32 4.45 -0.52
CA VAL A 43 12.28 5.14 -1.41
C VAL A 43 11.70 5.36 -2.80
N ILE A 44 11.11 4.32 -3.42
CA ILE A 44 10.47 4.45 -4.74
C ILE A 44 9.38 5.52 -4.71
N PHE A 45 8.52 5.50 -3.68
CA PHE A 45 7.47 6.50 -3.53
C PHE A 45 8.01 7.91 -3.24
N ALA A 46 9.13 8.02 -2.53
CA ALA A 46 9.79 9.30 -2.29
C ALA A 46 10.37 9.86 -3.60
N VAL A 47 10.99 9.02 -4.42
CA VAL A 47 11.47 9.39 -5.76
C VAL A 47 10.31 9.79 -6.67
N GLU A 48 9.20 9.05 -6.67
CA GLU A 48 8.02 9.40 -7.47
C GLU A 48 7.36 10.70 -7.01
N LEU A 49 7.38 10.98 -5.69
CA LEU A 49 6.91 12.25 -5.15
C LEU A 49 7.82 13.41 -5.58
N LEU A 50 9.14 13.22 -5.50
CA LEU A 50 10.14 14.19 -5.97
C LEU A 50 9.99 14.46 -7.47
N ALA A 51 9.81 13.41 -8.28
CA ALA A 51 9.58 13.56 -9.71
C ALA A 51 8.29 14.34 -10.00
N ARG A 52 7.21 14.08 -9.26
CA ARG A 52 5.97 14.88 -9.36
C ARG A 52 6.16 16.31 -8.88
N LEU A 53 6.93 16.53 -7.81
CA LEU A 53 7.24 17.87 -7.32
C LEU A 53 8.02 18.68 -8.36
N LEU A 54 9.02 18.07 -9.01
CA LEU A 54 9.81 18.69 -10.07
C LEU A 54 9.01 18.90 -11.36
N ALA A 55 8.08 17.98 -11.68
CA ALA A 55 7.25 18.11 -12.88
C ALA A 55 6.13 19.16 -12.74
N TYR A 56 5.60 19.35 -11.53
CA TYR A 56 4.50 20.28 -11.27
C TYR A 56 4.93 21.60 -10.60
N GLU A 57 6.18 21.73 -10.16
CA GLU A 57 6.80 22.93 -9.57
C GLU A 57 5.84 23.73 -8.65
N CYS A 58 5.25 24.83 -9.17
CA CYS A 58 4.28 25.67 -8.45
C CYS A 58 2.81 25.22 -8.57
N ALA A 59 2.44 24.50 -9.63
CA ALA A 59 1.10 23.93 -9.80
C ALA A 59 0.82 22.81 -8.78
N PHE A 60 1.87 22.25 -8.16
CA PHE A 60 1.75 21.27 -7.08
C PHE A 60 0.98 21.81 -5.86
N PHE A 61 1.10 23.10 -5.57
CA PHE A 61 0.42 23.77 -4.44
C PHE A 61 -0.88 24.48 -4.83
N SER A 62 -1.13 24.69 -6.12
CA SER A 62 -2.32 25.41 -6.62
C SER A 62 -3.33 24.53 -7.36
N GLY A 63 -3.01 23.27 -7.65
CA GLY A 63 -3.90 22.33 -8.33
C GLY A 63 -5.06 21.81 -7.46
N PRO A 64 -6.08 21.17 -8.07
CA PRO A 64 -7.20 20.56 -7.35
C PRO A 64 -6.77 19.48 -6.34
N ASP A 65 -5.63 18.83 -6.59
CA ASP A 65 -5.06 17.78 -5.72
C ASP A 65 -4.07 18.30 -4.66
N LYS A 66 -3.95 19.63 -4.49
CA LYS A 66 -2.97 20.26 -3.59
C LYS A 66 -2.97 19.69 -2.16
N ASN A 67 -4.15 19.41 -1.60
CA ASN A 67 -4.29 18.92 -0.22
C ASN A 67 -3.64 17.54 -0.07
N TRP A 68 -3.73 16.70 -1.10
CA TRP A 68 -3.15 15.37 -1.10
C TRP A 68 -1.63 15.39 -1.33
N ASN A 69 -1.19 16.32 -2.16
CA ASN A 69 0.21 16.57 -2.45
C ASN A 69 0.98 17.08 -1.21
N VAL A 70 0.38 18.01 -0.46
CA VAL A 70 0.90 18.50 0.82
C VAL A 70 0.93 17.38 1.88
N LEU A 71 -0.11 16.55 1.92
CA LEU A 71 -0.18 15.42 2.85
C LEU A 71 0.91 14.38 2.57
N ASP A 72 1.14 14.04 1.29
CA ASP A 72 2.24 13.14 0.90
C ASP A 72 3.62 13.71 1.28
N MET A 73 3.84 15.03 1.16
CA MET A 73 5.11 15.67 1.54
C MET A 73 5.31 15.66 3.07
N CYS A 74 4.24 15.93 3.82
CA CYS A 74 4.20 15.85 5.28
C CYS A 74 4.41 14.42 5.81
N LEU A 75 4.25 13.40 4.96
CA LEU A 75 4.51 12.00 5.29
C LEU A 75 5.97 11.60 5.09
N VAL A 76 6.59 12.05 4.00
CA VAL A 76 7.97 11.68 3.65
C VAL A 76 8.98 12.35 4.57
N ILE A 77 8.77 13.63 4.93
CA ILE A 77 9.71 14.39 5.75
C ILE A 77 9.91 13.77 7.14
N PRO A 78 8.87 13.47 7.94
CA PRO A 78 9.04 12.87 9.26
C PRO A 78 9.59 11.45 9.20
N SER A 79 9.20 10.66 8.19
CA SER A 79 9.72 9.30 8.00
C SER A 79 11.23 9.32 7.71
N ALA A 80 11.70 10.22 6.84
CA ALA A 80 13.13 10.38 6.57
C ALA A 80 13.89 10.89 7.80
N PHE A 81 13.31 11.84 8.54
CA PHE A 81 13.92 12.40 9.75
C PHE A 81 14.02 11.36 10.87
N GLU A 82 13.01 10.51 11.04
CA GLU A 82 13.01 9.41 12.00
C GLU A 82 14.10 8.37 11.68
N SER A 83 14.24 7.94 10.42
CA SER A 83 15.32 7.05 10.01
C SER A 83 16.70 7.64 10.29
N MET A 84 16.89 8.94 10.07
CA MET A 84 18.14 9.63 10.36
C MET A 84 18.41 9.71 11.88
N LEU A 85 17.41 10.06 12.69
CA LEU A 85 17.54 10.15 14.15
C LEU A 85 17.80 8.79 14.81
N THR A 86 17.24 7.71 14.26
CA THR A 86 17.49 6.33 14.74
C THR A 86 18.97 5.97 14.58
N THR A 87 19.64 6.54 13.58
CA THR A 87 21.07 6.34 13.34
C THR A 87 21.96 7.13 14.32
N LEU A 88 21.42 8.14 15.01
CA LEU A 88 22.16 9.06 15.90
C LEU A 88 21.95 8.79 17.40
N ASP A 89 21.28 7.71 17.78
CA ASP A 89 21.12 7.15 19.15
C ASP A 89 20.61 8.14 20.24
N MET A 90 19.71 9.06 19.86
CA MET A 90 19.14 10.07 20.77
C MET A 90 17.88 9.54 21.50
N ASN A 91 18.04 9.16 22.78
CA ASN A 91 17.06 8.34 23.53
C ASN A 91 15.82 9.05 24.13
N ILE A 92 15.57 10.34 23.88
CA ILE A 92 14.26 10.98 24.17
C ILE A 92 13.26 10.73 23.02
N SER A 93 13.77 10.28 21.87
CA SER A 93 12.99 10.07 20.66
C SER A 93 12.01 8.91 20.80
N PHE A 94 12.36 7.82 21.49
CA PHE A 94 11.64 6.54 21.43
C PHE A 94 10.11 6.63 21.62
N ILE A 95 9.62 7.38 22.62
CA ILE A 95 8.18 7.55 22.84
C ILE A 95 7.53 8.42 21.74
N ARG A 96 8.25 9.43 21.23
CA ARG A 96 7.79 10.28 20.12
C ARG A 96 7.84 9.53 18.80
N THR A 97 8.90 8.79 18.49
CA THR A 97 9.02 7.93 17.32
C THR A 97 8.00 6.83 17.33
N LEU A 98 7.76 6.12 18.45
CA LEU A 98 6.66 5.16 18.53
C LEU A 98 5.29 5.77 18.19
N ARG A 99 5.05 7.03 18.58
CA ARG A 99 3.83 7.75 18.22
C ARG A 99 3.82 8.14 16.74
N LEU A 100 4.95 8.62 16.21
CA LEU A 100 5.11 8.98 14.80
C LEU A 100 5.01 7.75 13.89
N LEU A 101 5.69 6.65 14.17
CA LEU A 101 5.55 5.36 13.47
C LEU A 101 4.09 4.91 13.39
N ARG A 102 3.34 5.02 14.49
CA ARG A 102 1.90 4.70 14.48
C ARG A 102 1.12 5.61 13.53
N MET A 103 1.39 6.91 13.54
CA MET A 103 0.75 7.87 12.62
C MET A 103 1.19 7.64 11.17
N LEU A 104 2.47 7.40 10.92
CA LEU A 104 3.00 7.12 9.59
C LEU A 104 2.39 5.82 9.03
N ARG A 105 2.22 4.80 9.86
CA ARG A 105 1.61 3.52 9.47
C ARG A 105 0.13 3.68 9.08
N THR A 106 -0.65 4.44 9.85
CA THR A 106 -2.06 4.70 9.50
C THR A 106 -2.19 5.56 8.25
N LEU A 107 -1.35 6.58 8.11
CA LEU A 107 -1.30 7.43 6.93
C LEU A 107 -0.82 6.68 5.67
N ARG A 108 0.12 5.75 5.79
CA ARG A 108 0.56 4.86 4.70
C ARG A 108 -0.59 3.99 4.18
N MET A 109 -1.44 3.45 5.05
CA MET A 109 -2.64 2.71 4.64
C MET A 109 -3.61 3.58 3.83
N ILE A 110 -3.85 4.83 4.27
CA ILE A 110 -4.72 5.78 3.55
C ILE A 110 -4.15 6.06 2.14
N ARG A 111 -2.82 6.20 2.01
CA ARG A 111 -2.15 6.40 0.73
C ARG A 111 -2.31 5.20 -0.20
N ILE A 112 -2.14 3.98 0.32
CA ILE A 112 -2.35 2.74 -0.44
C ILE A 112 -3.80 2.63 -0.91
N MET A 113 -4.77 2.95 -0.05
CA MET A 113 -6.18 2.98 -0.44
C MET A 113 -6.46 4.02 -1.54
N ARG A 114 -5.85 5.21 -1.45
CA ARG A 114 -5.96 6.23 -2.50
C ARG A 114 -5.38 5.73 -3.82
N PHE A 115 -4.18 5.15 -3.81
CA PHE A 115 -3.55 4.60 -5.01
C PHE A 115 -4.40 3.47 -5.60
N ALA A 116 -4.89 2.55 -4.77
CA ALA A 116 -5.82 1.50 -5.19
C ALA A 116 -7.13 2.08 -5.78
N ALA A 117 -7.65 3.18 -5.23
CA ALA A 117 -8.82 3.87 -5.76
C ALA A 117 -8.54 4.55 -7.11
N THR A 118 -7.39 5.20 -7.31
CA THR A 118 -6.98 5.75 -8.61
C THR A 118 -6.81 4.65 -9.65
N PHE A 119 -6.20 3.52 -9.28
CA PHE A 119 -6.09 2.34 -10.14
C PHE A 119 -7.45 1.71 -10.46
N ARG A 120 -8.43 1.81 -9.54
CA ARG A 120 -9.81 1.40 -9.81
C ARG A 120 -10.41 2.23 -10.95
N HIS A 121 -10.19 3.55 -10.98
CA HIS A 121 -10.66 4.39 -12.09
C HIS A 121 -10.02 3.99 -13.43
N LEU A 122 -8.71 3.72 -13.45
CA LEU A 122 -8.01 3.22 -14.65
C LEU A 122 -8.56 1.86 -15.10
N ARG A 123 -8.78 0.93 -14.18
CA ARG A 123 -9.40 -0.38 -14.48
C ARG A 123 -10.80 -0.22 -15.09
N LEU A 124 -11.61 0.71 -14.58
CA LEU A 124 -12.93 0.99 -15.13
C LEU A 124 -12.86 1.55 -16.55
N MET A 125 -11.92 2.46 -16.83
CA MET A 125 -11.69 2.97 -18.18
C MET A 125 -11.24 1.86 -19.14
N LEU A 126 -10.30 1.01 -18.72
CA LEU A 126 -9.86 -0.16 -19.49
C LEU A 126 -11.02 -1.12 -19.78
N LEU A 127 -11.84 -1.41 -18.77
CA LEU A 127 -13.02 -2.25 -18.94
C LEU A 127 -14.01 -1.64 -19.93
N ALA A 128 -14.23 -0.32 -19.87
CA ALA A 128 -15.08 0.38 -20.83
C ALA A 128 -14.53 0.28 -22.26
N VAL A 129 -13.23 0.47 -22.45
CA VAL A 129 -12.56 0.31 -23.76
C VAL A 129 -12.72 -1.12 -24.29
N LEU A 130 -12.47 -2.14 -23.45
CA LEU A 130 -12.65 -3.54 -23.83
C LEU A 130 -14.10 -3.85 -24.22
N ASN A 131 -15.07 -3.29 -23.50
CA ASN A 131 -16.49 -3.45 -23.84
C ASN A 131 -16.85 -2.77 -25.18
N CYS A 132 -16.17 -1.70 -25.57
CA CYS A 132 -16.39 -1.03 -26.85
C CYS A 132 -15.77 -1.77 -28.04
N ILE A 133 -14.78 -2.65 -27.84
CA ILE A 133 -14.12 -3.38 -28.94
C ILE A 133 -15.06 -4.33 -29.67
N VAL A 134 -15.95 -5.04 -28.95
CA VAL A 134 -16.89 -5.99 -29.55
C VAL A 134 -17.89 -5.31 -30.51
N PRO A 135 -18.61 -4.23 -30.14
CA PRO A 135 -19.51 -3.54 -31.07
C PRO A 135 -18.75 -2.82 -32.19
N LEU A 136 -17.54 -2.30 -31.95
CA LEU A 136 -16.70 -1.73 -33.01
C LEU A 136 -16.31 -2.78 -34.05
N PHE A 137 -15.97 -4.00 -33.62
CA PHE A 137 -15.69 -5.11 -34.51
C PHE A 137 -16.90 -5.42 -35.41
N TRP A 138 -18.10 -5.51 -34.84
CA TRP A 138 -19.34 -5.70 -35.60
C TRP A 138 -19.63 -4.55 -36.56
N ALA A 139 -19.40 -3.30 -36.14
CA ALA A 139 -19.61 -2.12 -36.98
C ALA A 139 -18.67 -2.12 -38.19
N ILE A 140 -17.38 -2.44 -38.00
CA ILE A 140 -16.40 -2.56 -39.08
C ILE A 140 -16.79 -3.68 -40.04
N PHE A 141 -17.18 -4.85 -39.50
CA PHE A 141 -17.64 -5.98 -40.31
C PHE A 141 -18.82 -5.61 -41.21
N PHE A 142 -19.83 -4.94 -40.66
CA PHE A 142 -20.99 -4.47 -41.42
C PHE A 142 -20.62 -3.46 -42.52
N LEU A 143 -19.74 -2.51 -42.21
CA LEU A 143 -19.32 -1.47 -43.15
C LEU A 143 -18.58 -2.06 -44.35
N VAL A 144 -17.69 -3.02 -44.13
CA VAL A 144 -16.97 -3.72 -45.20
C VAL A 144 -17.91 -4.61 -46.01
N PHE A 145 -18.89 -5.25 -45.39
CA PHE A 145 -19.84 -6.09 -46.13
C PHE A 145 -20.82 -5.27 -46.99
N MET A 146 -21.19 -4.06 -46.56
CA MET A 146 -22.10 -3.18 -47.29
C MET A 146 -21.46 -2.40 -48.45
N ASN A 147 -20.12 -2.29 -48.48
CA ASN A 147 -19.37 -1.55 -49.50
C ASN A 147 -18.71 -2.50 -50.51
#